data_AF-A0A382JBQ6-F1
#
_entry.id   AF-A0A382JBQ6-F1
#
_cell.length_a   1.000
_cell.length_b   1.000
_cell.length_c   1.000
_cell.angle_alpha   90.00
_cell.angle_beta   90.00
_cell.angle_gamma   90.00
#
_symmetry.space_group_name_H-M   'P 1'
#
loop_
_entity.id
_entity.type
_entity.pdbx_description
1 polymer ?
#
loop_
_entity_poly.entity_id
_entity_poly.type
_entity_poly.pdbx_seq_one_letter_code
_entity_poly.pdbx_strand_id
1 'polypeptide(L)' 'VSLYQKICDLRFDENLTWEQVADRLNRLGYTSTRGGQNTSSTVCSTYFKIRKHFERKHKYLPPDLDDVELVWE' A
#
# COMPACT_ATOMS: atom_id res chain seq x y z
N VAL A 1 14.69 4.14 -2.32
CA VAL A 1 13.51 4.06 -3.22
C VAL A 1 12.46 3.20 -2.52
N SER A 2 11.21 3.66 -2.39
CA SER A 2 10.17 2.86 -1.71
C SER A 2 9.73 1.69 -2.59
N LEU A 3 9.32 0.56 -1.98
CA LEU A 3 8.81 -0.61 -2.69
C LEU A 3 7.67 -0.24 -3.66
N TYR A 4 6.81 0.71 -3.26
CA TYR A 4 5.71 1.22 -4.06
C TYR A 4 6.19 1.90 -5.34
N GLN A 5 7.18 2.80 -5.24
CA GLN A 5 7.75 3.48 -6.40
C GLN A 5 8.29 2.45 -7.38
N LYS A 6 9.05 1.46 -6.87
CA LYS A 6 9.63 0.43 -7.73
C LYS A 6 8.59 -0.44 -8.42
N ILE A 7 7.49 -0.75 -7.75
CA ILE A 7 6.34 -1.43 -8.37
C ILE A 7 5.73 -0.55 -9.47
N CYS A 8 5.62 0.77 -9.26
CA CYS A 8 5.08 1.68 -10.26
C CYS A 8 5.97 1.75 -11.51
N ASP A 9 7.29 1.93 -11.32
CA ASP A 9 8.26 1.98 -12.42
C ASP A 9 8.16 0.69 -13.26
N LEU A 10 8.15 -0.49 -12.60
CA LEU A 10 8.09 -1.76 -13.32
C LEU A 10 6.72 -2.03 -13.97
N ARG A 11 5.62 -1.69 -13.30
CA ARG A 11 4.27 -2.02 -13.78
C ARG A 11 3.78 -1.05 -14.84
N PHE A 12 4.05 0.25 -14.69
CA PHE A 12 3.45 1.31 -15.50
C PHE A 12 4.44 1.94 -16.47
N ASP A 13 5.70 2.13 -16.08
CA ASP A 13 6.71 2.71 -16.99
C ASP A 13 7.29 1.63 -17.92
N GLU A 14 7.64 0.47 -17.38
CA GLU A 14 8.14 -0.68 -18.17
C GLU A 14 7.00 -1.59 -18.70
N ASN A 15 5.75 -1.32 -18.31
CA ASN A 15 4.54 -2.07 -18.70
C ASN A 15 4.62 -3.59 -18.49
N LEU A 16 5.32 -4.04 -17.43
CA LEU A 16 5.47 -5.46 -17.11
C LEU A 16 4.19 -6.05 -16.50
N THR A 17 4.02 -7.37 -16.61
CA THR A 17 2.95 -8.07 -15.89
C THR A 17 3.27 -8.19 -14.40
N TRP A 18 2.25 -8.40 -13.56
CA TRP A 18 2.45 -8.57 -12.11
C TRP A 18 3.39 -9.75 -11.76
N GLU A 19 3.41 -10.78 -12.58
CA GLU A 19 4.33 -11.92 -12.44
C GLU A 19 5.78 -11.50 -12.74
N GLN A 20 6.01 -10.80 -13.85
CA GLN A 20 7.32 -10.26 -14.21
C GLN A 20 7.83 -9.26 -13.18
N VAL A 21 6.95 -8.40 -12.65
CA VAL A 21 7.29 -7.47 -11.56
C VAL A 21 7.72 -8.24 -10.32
N ALA A 22 7.00 -9.30 -9.93
CA ALA A 22 7.35 -10.12 -8.77
C ALA A 22 8.72 -10.79 -8.93
N ASP A 23 8.99 -11.39 -10.10
CA ASP A 23 10.29 -11.98 -10.41
C ASP A 23 11.43 -10.95 -10.36
N ARG A 24 11.21 -9.76 -10.93
CA ARG A 24 12.19 -8.68 -10.92
C ARG A 24 12.46 -8.19 -9.50
N LEU A 25 11.43 -8.03 -8.68
CA LEU A 25 11.55 -7.64 -7.28
C LEU A 25 12.33 -8.68 -6.48
N ASN A 26 12.04 -9.98 -6.67
CA ASN A 26 12.78 -11.06 -6.02
C ASN A 26 14.26 -11.06 -6.43
N ARG A 27 14.58 -10.87 -7.72
CA ARG A 27 15.97 -10.78 -8.21
C ARG A 27 16.72 -9.57 -7.65
N LEU A 28 16.01 -8.47 -7.42
CA LEU A 28 16.55 -7.26 -6.79
C LEU A 28 16.68 -7.38 -5.26
N GLY A 29 16.32 -8.52 -4.67
CA GLY A 29 16.42 -8.76 -3.22
C GLY A 29 15.29 -8.14 -2.40
N TYR A 30 14.22 -7.66 -3.04
CA TYR A 30 13.05 -7.22 -2.29
C TYR A 30 12.30 -8.44 -1.76
N THR A 31 11.97 -8.41 -0.47
CA THR A 31 11.14 -9.42 0.17
C THR A 31 9.73 -8.88 0.38
N SER A 32 8.74 -9.78 0.42
CA SER A 32 7.40 -9.39 0.85
C SER A 32 7.42 -8.91 2.30
N THR A 33 6.38 -8.19 2.71
CA THR A 33 6.23 -7.67 4.08
C THR A 33 6.18 -8.75 5.16
N ARG A 34 6.03 -10.03 4.77
CA ARG A 34 6.05 -11.20 5.67
C ARG A 34 7.35 -12.02 5.57
N GLY A 35 8.40 -11.50 4.92
CA GLY A 35 9.70 -12.16 4.82
C GLY A 35 9.79 -13.30 3.80
N GLY A 36 8.81 -13.45 2.92
CA GLY A 36 8.80 -14.46 1.84
C GLY A 36 9.02 -13.87 0.45
N GLN A 37 9.09 -14.73 -0.57
CA GLN A 37 9.16 -14.31 -1.97
C GLN A 37 7.92 -13.50 -2.37
N ASN A 38 8.14 -12.50 -3.22
CA ASN A 38 7.06 -11.79 -3.87
C ASN A 38 6.43 -12.71 -4.92
N THR A 39 5.11 -12.76 -4.90
CA THR A 39 4.26 -13.39 -5.90
C THR A 39 3.44 -12.32 -6.59
N SER A 40 2.93 -12.60 -7.79
CA SER A 40 2.06 -11.67 -8.53
C SER A 40 0.91 -11.14 -7.66
N SER A 41 0.26 -12.01 -6.89
CA SER A 41 -0.84 -11.68 -5.98
C SER A 41 -0.41 -10.78 -4.82
N THR A 42 0.76 -11.03 -4.22
CA THR A 42 1.26 -10.22 -3.09
C THR A 42 1.70 -8.84 -3.57
N VAL A 43 2.37 -8.74 -4.72
CA VAL A 43 2.77 -7.46 -5.31
C VAL A 43 1.55 -6.61 -5.67
N CYS A 44 0.58 -7.20 -6.36
CA CYS A 44 -0.66 -6.52 -6.76
C CYS A 44 -1.44 -6.03 -5.52
N SER A 45 -1.68 -6.90 -4.54
CA SER A 45 -2.41 -6.51 -3.33
C SER A 45 -1.65 -5.46 -2.49
N THR A 46 -0.33 -5.51 -2.46
CA THR A 46 0.52 -4.50 -1.79
C THR A 46 0.38 -3.15 -2.48
N TYR A 47 0.46 -3.11 -3.81
CA TYR A 47 0.25 -1.89 -4.59
C TYR A 47 -1.10 -1.23 -4.26
N PHE A 48 -2.20 -1.98 -4.35
CA PHE A 48 -3.53 -1.43 -4.09
C PHE A 48 -3.73 -0.98 -2.64
N LYS A 49 -3.16 -1.69 -1.66
CA LYS A 49 -3.22 -1.28 -0.25
C LYS A 49 -2.50 0.04 -0.02
N ILE A 50 -1.30 0.18 -0.58
CA ILE A 50 -0.50 1.40 -0.45
C ILE A 50 -1.23 2.55 -1.17
N ARG A 51 -1.71 2.33 -2.39
CA ARG A 51 -2.48 3.33 -3.14
C ARG A 51 -3.73 3.77 -2.37
N LYS A 52 -4.50 2.82 -1.85
CA LYS A 52 -5.68 3.09 -1.02
C LYS A 52 -5.35 3.88 0.24
N HIS A 53 -4.19 3.61 0.87
CA HIS A 53 -3.75 4.36 2.04
C HIS A 53 -3.49 5.83 1.70
N PHE A 54 -2.79 6.11 0.59
CA PHE A 54 -2.55 7.48 0.12
C PHE A 54 -3.81 8.17 -0.41
N GLU A 55 -4.71 7.43 -1.07
CA GLU A 55 -6.01 7.94 -1.55
C GLU A 55 -7.03 8.13 -0.42
N ARG A 56 -6.74 7.62 0.79
CA ARG A 56 -7.65 7.72 1.92
C ARG A 56 -7.75 9.18 2.35
N LYS A 57 -8.78 9.87 1.86
CA LYS A 57 -9.26 11.11 2.46
C LYS A 57 -9.67 10.77 3.89
N HIS A 58 -8.84 11.11 4.87
CA HIS A 58 -9.18 10.95 6.27
C HIS A 58 -10.45 11.77 6.54
N LYS A 59 -11.59 11.10 6.65
CA LYS A 59 -12.82 11.72 7.12
C LYS A 59 -12.74 11.72 8.63
N TYR A 60 -12.26 12.82 9.21
CA TYR A 60 -12.44 13.07 10.63
C TYR A 60 -13.92 13.32 10.87
N LEU A 61 -14.54 12.45 11.65
CA LEU A 61 -15.89 12.60 12.15
C LEU A 61 -15.73 12.93 13.64
N PRO A 62 -15.76 14.22 14.04
CA PRO A 62 -15.80 14.53 15.46
C PRO A 62 -17.05 13.88 16.07
N PRO A 63 -16.98 13.43 17.34
CA PRO A 63 -18.19 13.00 18.06
C PRO A 63 -19.19 14.15 18.09
N ASP A 64 -20.48 13.83 17.98
CA ASP A 64 -21.52 14.84 18.14
C ASP A 64 -21.56 15.31 19.60
N LEU A 65 -22.10 16.51 19.85
CA LEU A 65 -22.21 17.05 21.22
C LEU A 65 -23.04 16.13 22.14
N ASP A 66 -23.93 15.33 21.56
CA ASP A 66 -24.75 14.34 22.27
C ASP A 66 -23.96 13.07 22.65
N ASP A 67 -22.78 12.86 22.07
CA ASP A 67 -21.92 11.69 22.32
C ASP A 67 -20.86 11.95 23.43
N VAL A 68 -20.86 13.14 24.03
CA VAL A 68 -19.86 13.54 25.04
C VAL A 68 -20.50 14.08 26.31
N GLU A 69 -20.01 13.63 27.47
CA GLU A 69 -20.36 14.24 28.76
C GLU A 69 -19.52 15.51 28.96
N LEU A 70 -20.18 16.67 28.88
CA LEU A 70 -19.55 17.97 29.13
C LEU A 70 -19.36 18.20 30.64
N VAL A 71 -18.10 18.32 31.07
CA VAL A 71 -17.74 18.73 32.43
C VAL A 71 -17.28 20.19 32.39
N TRP A 72 -17.85 21.02 33.25
CA TRP A 72 -17.48 22.43 33.41
C TRP A 72 -16.66 22.61 34.70
N GLU A 73 -15.61 23.44 34.65
CA GLU A 73 -14.81 23.89 35.81
C GLU A 73 -15.36 25.18 36.43
#